data_AF-A0AA94EFQ6-F1
#
_entry.id   AF-A0AA94EFQ6-F1
#
_cell.length_a   1.000
_cell.length_b   1.000
_cell.length_c   1.000
_cell.angle_alpha   90.00
_cell.angle_beta   90.00
_cell.angle_gamma   90.00
#
_symmetry.space_group_name_H-M   'P 1'
#
loop_
_entity.id
_entity.type
_entity.pdbx_description
1 polymer ?
#
loop_
_entity_poly.entity_id
_entity_poly.type
_entity_poly.pdbx_seq_one_letter_code
_entity_poly.pdbx_strand_id
1 'polypeptide(L)'
;MAEQVGVRHSIAVGAIDKLRDNVKSSTGDAFVRSGNRLEQMKSELFQFSSSQPELERHLSVTIKLFDAHLSSLTKTEALVLCCYLSHPDEPHKSLAARLGKSRVNTTKLLNASAYNAVDAYLTYATALIQQGNA
;
A
#
# COMPACT_ATOMS: atom_id res chain seq x y z
N MET A 1 6.56 27.01 5.03
CA MET A 1 6.77 25.55 5.05
C MET A 1 5.42 24.92 4.79
N ALA A 2 5.28 24.05 3.78
CA ALA A 2 4.01 23.35 3.58
C ALA A 2 3.78 22.42 4.78
N GLU A 3 2.58 22.43 5.33
CA GLU A 3 2.18 21.56 6.44
C GLU A 3 2.37 20.09 6.02
N GLN A 4 3.03 19.31 6.87
CA GLN A 4 3.27 17.90 6.59
C GLN A 4 1.97 17.13 6.90
N VAL A 5 1.22 16.80 5.86
CA VAL A 5 0.02 15.95 6.00
C VAL A 5 0.48 14.51 6.23
N GLY A 6 0.24 14.00 7.43
CA GLY A 6 0.39 12.58 7.74
C GLY A 6 -0.80 11.79 7.23
N VAL A 7 -0.57 10.82 6.36
CA VAL A 7 -1.60 9.92 5.83
C VAL A 7 -1.37 8.52 6.40
N ARG A 8 -2.42 7.92 6.98
CA ARG A 8 -2.42 6.55 7.51
C ARG A 8 -3.68 5.85 7.04
N HIS A 9 -3.53 4.60 6.59
CA HIS A 9 -4.66 3.82 6.11
C HIS A 9 -4.77 2.50 6.86
N SER A 10 -5.99 2.19 7.29
CA SER A 10 -6.35 0.90 7.84
C SER A 10 -7.43 0.28 6.97
N ILE A 11 -7.16 -0.89 6.42
CA ILE A 11 -8.05 -1.62 5.52
C ILE A 11 -8.51 -2.89 6.23
N ALA A 12 -9.80 -3.18 6.16
CA ALA A 12 -10.34 -4.43 6.67
C ALA A 12 -11.29 -5.09 5.66
N VAL A 13 -11.17 -6.40 5.54
CA VAL A 13 -12.11 -7.26 4.81
C VAL A 13 -12.98 -7.99 5.83
N GLY A 14 -14.30 -7.93 5.67
CA GLY A 14 -15.23 -8.57 6.60
C GLY A 14 -16.67 -8.40 6.17
N ALA A 15 -17.59 -9.06 6.89
CA ALA A 15 -19.02 -8.90 6.65
C ALA A 15 -19.46 -7.44 6.91
N ILE A 16 -20.41 -6.98 6.11
CA ILE A 16 -21.11 -5.70 6.29
C ILE A 16 -22.56 -6.02 6.63
N ASP A 17 -23.04 -5.50 7.76
CA ASP A 17 -24.43 -5.73 8.18
C ASP A 17 -25.36 -4.70 7.54
N LYS A 18 -24.99 -3.42 7.61
CA LYS A 18 -25.71 -2.31 6.98
C LYS A 18 -24.71 -1.28 6.46
N LEU A 19 -24.69 -1.12 5.14
CA LEU A 19 -24.08 0.04 4.50
C LEU A 19 -25.09 1.19 4.54
N ARG A 20 -24.77 2.27 5.26
CA ARG A 20 -25.59 3.49 5.33
C ARG A 20 -24.96 4.59 4.49
N ASP A 21 -25.71 5.67 4.27
CA ASP A 21 -25.27 6.84 3.49
C ASP A 21 -23.97 7.49 4.00
N ASN A 22 -23.61 7.24 5.27
CA ASN A 22 -22.32 7.65 5.81
C ASN A 22 -21.57 6.46 6.44
N VAL A 23 -20.24 6.42 6.20
CA VAL A 23 -19.33 5.39 6.73
C VAL A 23 -19.28 5.37 8.25
N LYS A 24 -19.42 6.52 8.93
CA LYS A 24 -19.43 6.62 10.40
C LYS A 24 -20.63 5.91 11.06
N SER A 25 -21.67 5.62 10.30
CA SER A 25 -22.92 5.00 10.75
C SER A 25 -23.14 3.60 10.18
N SER A 26 -22.23 3.15 9.31
CA SER A 26 -22.21 1.80 8.77
C SER A 26 -21.69 0.83 9.84
N THR A 27 -22.25 -0.38 9.85
CA THR A 27 -21.93 -1.41 10.86
C THR A 27 -21.56 -2.72 10.17
N GLY A 28 -20.76 -3.52 10.86
CA GLY A 28 -20.26 -4.80 10.36
C GLY A 28 -18.81 -5.03 10.77
N ASP A 29 -18.39 -6.28 10.67
CA ASP A 29 -17.04 -6.73 11.05
C ASP A 29 -15.94 -5.94 10.32
N ALA A 30 -16.14 -5.63 9.03
CA ALA A 30 -15.19 -4.81 8.26
C ALA A 30 -14.96 -3.43 8.91
N PHE A 31 -16.02 -2.68 9.23
CA PHE A 31 -15.92 -1.33 9.79
C PHE A 31 -15.31 -1.32 11.19
N VAL A 32 -15.71 -2.28 12.03
CA VAL A 32 -15.18 -2.43 13.40
C VAL A 32 -13.68 -2.73 13.35
N ARG A 33 -13.26 -3.67 12.51
CA ARG A 33 -11.86 -4.03 12.34
C ARG A 33 -11.02 -2.87 11.82
N SER A 34 -11.46 -2.20 10.74
CA SER A 34 -10.70 -1.09 10.17
C SER A 34 -10.57 0.08 11.15
N GLY A 35 -11.65 0.41 11.87
CA GLY A 35 -11.67 1.49 12.85
C GLY A 35 -10.73 1.21 14.04
N ASN A 36 -10.85 0.04 14.64
CA ASN A 36 -10.01 -0.38 15.77
C ASN A 36 -8.52 -0.39 15.40
N ARG A 37 -8.19 -0.91 14.20
CA ARG A 37 -6.81 -0.91 13.71
C ARG A 37 -6.29 0.50 13.45
N LEU A 38 -7.10 1.37 12.86
CA LEU A 38 -6.73 2.77 12.62
C LEU A 38 -6.39 3.50 13.93
N GLU A 39 -7.19 3.28 14.98
CA GLU A 39 -6.95 3.86 16.31
C GLU A 39 -5.67 3.34 16.96
N GLN A 40 -5.28 2.10 16.65
CA GLN A 40 -4.04 1.47 17.16
C GLN A 40 -2.78 1.91 16.41
N MET A 41 -2.89 2.50 15.20
CA MET A 41 -1.75 2.91 14.39
C MET A 41 -0.98 4.06 15.06
N LYS A 42 0.34 3.89 15.18
CA LYS A 42 1.24 4.88 15.78
C LYS A 42 2.11 5.56 14.73
N SER A 43 2.94 4.80 14.05
CA SER A 43 3.88 5.30 13.03
C SER A 43 3.74 4.57 11.70
N GLU A 44 2.96 3.49 11.68
CA GLU A 44 2.63 2.71 10.50
C GLU A 44 1.90 3.59 9.48
N LEU A 45 2.20 3.39 8.19
CA LEU A 45 1.50 4.00 7.07
C LEU A 45 0.25 3.17 6.72
N PHE A 46 0.36 1.84 6.82
CA PHE A 46 -0.69 0.89 6.45
C PHE A 46 -0.89 -0.21 7.49
N GLN A 47 -2.16 -0.52 7.79
CA GLN A 47 -2.54 -1.74 8.47
C GLN A 47 -3.63 -2.48 7.68
N PHE A 48 -3.62 -3.80 7.81
CA PHE A 48 -4.59 -4.69 7.18
C PHE A 48 -5.17 -5.66 8.19
N SER A 49 -6.44 -5.99 8.01
CA SER A 49 -7.07 -7.12 8.66
C SER A 49 -8.15 -7.76 7.77
N SER A 50 -8.48 -9.01 8.04
CA SER A 50 -9.48 -9.77 7.31
C SER A 50 -10.22 -10.74 8.22
N SER A 51 -11.51 -10.92 7.97
CA SER A 51 -12.31 -12.00 8.54
C SER A 51 -12.02 -13.34 7.86
N GLN A 52 -11.43 -13.33 6.66
CA GLN A 52 -11.01 -14.54 5.95
C GLN A 52 -9.65 -15.01 6.48
N PRO A 53 -9.55 -16.22 7.07
CA PRO A 53 -8.32 -16.66 7.74
C PRO A 53 -7.07 -16.72 6.85
N GLU A 54 -7.22 -17.12 5.58
CA GLU A 54 -6.11 -17.17 4.62
C GLU A 54 -5.57 -15.77 4.32
N LEU A 55 -6.45 -14.81 4.00
CA LEU A 55 -6.05 -13.43 3.78
C LEU A 55 -5.44 -12.80 5.04
N GLU A 56 -6.03 -13.01 6.22
CA GLU A 56 -5.48 -12.50 7.48
C GLU A 56 -4.06 -13.05 7.71
N ARG A 57 -3.87 -14.37 7.56
CA ARG A 57 -2.56 -15.00 7.82
C ARG A 57 -1.46 -14.46 6.92
N HIS A 58 -1.75 -14.31 5.63
CA HIS A 58 -0.74 -13.92 4.65
C HIS A 58 -0.55 -12.40 4.57
N LEU A 59 -1.63 -11.62 4.47
CA LEU A 59 -1.54 -10.19 4.22
C LEU A 59 -1.21 -9.38 5.47
N SER A 60 -1.65 -9.79 6.67
CA SER A 60 -1.31 -9.04 7.90
C SER A 60 0.21 -8.96 8.14
N VAL A 61 0.94 -10.04 7.84
CA VAL A 61 2.39 -10.12 8.01
C VAL A 61 3.11 -9.43 6.84
N THR A 62 2.71 -9.73 5.61
CA THR A 62 3.41 -9.19 4.43
C THR A 62 3.19 -7.68 4.28
N ILE A 63 2.01 -7.16 4.61
CA ILE A 63 1.75 -5.71 4.64
C ILE A 63 2.58 -5.04 5.72
N LYS A 64 2.77 -5.66 6.89
CA LYS A 64 3.64 -5.11 7.93
C LYS A 64 5.10 -5.00 7.46
N LEU A 65 5.59 -5.99 6.70
CA LEU A 65 6.92 -5.92 6.10
C LEU A 65 6.99 -4.85 5.00
N PHE A 66 5.95 -4.76 4.17
CA PHE A 66 5.85 -3.76 3.12
C PHE A 66 5.79 -2.33 3.69
N ASP A 67 5.04 -2.12 4.77
CA ASP A 67 4.97 -0.86 5.52
C ASP A 67 6.34 -0.43 6.05
N ALA A 68 7.10 -1.36 6.63
CA ALA A 68 8.46 -1.11 7.10
C ALA A 68 9.40 -0.73 5.94
N HIS A 69 9.30 -1.42 4.80
CA HIS A 69 10.04 -1.08 3.58
C HIS A 69 9.71 0.35 3.12
N LEU A 70 8.43 0.66 2.92
CA LEU A 70 7.99 1.97 2.44
C LEU A 70 8.39 3.09 3.40
N SER A 71 8.29 2.85 4.71
CA SER A 71 8.69 3.81 5.75
C SER A 71 10.20 4.09 5.78
N SER A 72 11.02 3.16 5.27
CA SER A 72 12.47 3.33 5.19
C SER A 72 12.95 4.15 3.99
N LEU A 73 12.09 4.32 2.97
CA LEU A 73 12.47 5.00 1.74
C LEU A 73 12.73 6.49 1.98
N THR A 74 13.78 7.01 1.37
CA THR A 74 13.95 8.46 1.29
C THR A 74 12.83 9.07 0.45
N LYS A 75 12.56 10.35 0.65
CA LYS A 75 11.55 11.10 -0.14
C LYS A 75 11.78 10.96 -1.66
N THR A 76 13.03 10.90 -2.09
CA THR A 76 13.38 10.77 -3.52
C THR A 76 13.11 9.37 -4.05
N GLU A 77 13.42 8.32 -3.28
CA GLU A 77 13.12 6.93 -3.63
C GLU A 77 11.62 6.68 -3.67
N ALA A 78 10.88 7.15 -2.67
CA ALA A 78 9.42 7.05 -2.62
C ALA A 78 8.75 7.74 -3.81
N LEU A 79 9.24 8.92 -4.22
CA LEU A 79 8.73 9.64 -5.39
C LEU A 79 8.97 8.87 -6.69
N VAL A 80 10.17 8.29 -6.85
CA VAL A 80 10.54 7.52 -8.05
C VAL A 80 9.71 6.23 -8.14
N LEU A 81 9.56 5.51 -7.02
CA LEU A 81 8.71 4.33 -6.94
C LEU A 81 7.25 4.66 -7.23
N CYS A 82 6.73 5.75 -6.67
CA CYS A 82 5.37 6.21 -6.95
C CYS A 82 5.16 6.53 -8.43
N CYS A 83 6.12 7.21 -9.07
CA CYS A 83 6.07 7.50 -10.50
C CYS A 83 6.02 6.22 -11.35
N TYR A 84 6.83 5.21 -10.99
CA TYR A 84 6.82 3.89 -11.62
C TYR A 84 5.48 3.18 -11.46
N LEU A 85 4.95 3.07 -10.24
CA LEU A 85 3.67 2.42 -9.97
C LEU A 85 2.47 3.12 -10.65
N SER A 86 2.60 4.43 -10.89
CA SER A 86 1.57 5.21 -11.61
C SER A 86 1.64 5.05 -13.13
N HIS A 87 2.75 4.52 -13.66
CA HIS A 87 3.00 4.35 -15.09
C HIS A 87 3.73 3.01 -15.36
N PRO A 88 3.11 1.86 -15.01
CA PRO A 88 3.78 0.55 -15.01
C PRO A 88 4.29 0.12 -16.39
N ASP A 89 3.65 0.59 -17.46
CA ASP A 89 4.02 0.24 -18.85
C ASP A 89 5.11 1.15 -19.45
N GLU A 90 5.53 2.18 -18.72
CA GLU A 90 6.52 3.13 -19.23
C GLU A 90 7.96 2.68 -18.99
N PRO A 91 8.84 2.77 -20.01
CA PRO A 91 10.24 2.46 -19.80
C PRO A 91 10.91 3.50 -18.90
N HIS A 92 11.97 3.09 -18.19
CA HIS A 92 12.70 3.98 -17.26
C HIS A 92 13.19 5.30 -17.88
N LYS A 93 13.39 5.34 -19.21
CA LYS A 93 13.74 6.57 -19.93
C LYS A 93 12.60 7.60 -19.89
N SER A 94 11.35 7.16 -20.04
CA SER A 94 10.17 8.02 -19.97
C SER A 94 9.92 8.50 -18.54
N LEU A 95 10.06 7.61 -17.57
CA LEU A 95 9.99 7.95 -16.14
C LEU A 95 11.06 8.99 -15.75
N ALA A 96 12.27 8.87 -16.28
CA ALA A 96 13.33 9.84 -16.06
C ALA A 96 12.97 11.24 -16.59
N ALA A 97 12.36 11.32 -17.77
CA ALA A 97 11.86 12.57 -18.32
C ALA A 97 10.77 13.20 -17.43
N ARG A 98 9.81 12.40 -16.94
CA ARG A 98 8.75 12.86 -16.00
C ARG A 98 9.32 13.44 -14.71
N LEU A 99 10.38 12.83 -14.20
CA LEU A 99 11.02 13.21 -12.93
C LEU A 99 12.08 14.31 -13.08
N GLY A 100 12.37 14.77 -14.31
CA GLY A 100 13.47 15.70 -14.57
C GLY A 100 14.85 15.15 -14.18
N LYS A 101 15.05 13.83 -14.33
CA LYS A 101 16.27 13.10 -13.95
C LYS A 101 16.91 12.41 -15.16
N SER A 102 18.17 11.99 -15.02
CA SER A 102 18.81 11.14 -16.03
C SER A 102 18.32 9.69 -15.90
N ARG A 103 18.29 8.94 -17.01
CA ARG A 103 17.93 7.51 -17.02
C ARG A 103 18.74 6.70 -16.01
N VAL A 104 20.05 6.93 -15.94
CA VAL A 104 20.96 6.22 -15.02
C VAL A 104 20.58 6.48 -13.56
N ASN A 105 20.29 7.74 -13.21
CA ASN A 105 19.88 8.11 -11.86
C ASN A 105 18.51 7.50 -11.51
N THR A 106 17.53 7.59 -12.41
CA THR A 106 16.20 6.99 -12.21
C THR A 106 16.28 5.49 -12.00
N THR A 107 17.03 4.75 -12.82
CA THR A 107 17.21 3.30 -12.63
C THR A 107 17.89 2.99 -11.29
N LYS A 108 18.91 3.78 -10.89
CA LYS A 108 19.56 3.60 -9.59
C LYS A 108 18.57 3.78 -8.43
N LEU A 109 17.73 4.82 -8.50
CA LEU A 109 16.71 5.10 -7.48
C LEU A 109 15.60 4.05 -7.45
N LEU A 110 15.17 3.53 -8.61
CA LEU A 110 14.21 2.43 -8.68
C LEU A 110 14.77 1.16 -8.02
N ASN A 111 16.03 0.82 -8.31
CA ASN A 111 16.69 -0.31 -7.67
C ASN A 111 16.82 -0.09 -6.16
N ALA A 112 17.18 1.11 -5.72
CA ALA A 112 17.27 1.45 -4.29
C ALA A 112 15.91 1.37 -3.58
N SER A 113 14.81 1.71 -4.27
CA SER A 113 13.44 1.54 -3.76
C SER A 113 12.90 0.11 -3.89
N ALA A 114 13.73 -0.84 -4.35
CA ALA A 114 13.39 -2.24 -4.59
C ALA A 114 12.16 -2.46 -5.47
N TYR A 115 11.98 -1.67 -6.54
CA TYR A 115 10.76 -1.68 -7.38
C TYR A 115 10.34 -3.09 -7.86
N ASN A 116 11.29 -3.95 -8.26
CA ASN A 116 11.02 -5.33 -8.67
C ASN A 116 10.40 -6.18 -7.54
N ALA A 117 10.86 -6.00 -6.30
CA ALA A 117 10.30 -6.71 -5.15
C ALA A 117 8.90 -6.19 -4.80
N VAL A 118 8.68 -4.88 -4.98
CA VAL A 118 7.36 -4.28 -4.84
C VAL A 118 6.39 -4.86 -5.88
N ASP A 119 6.79 -4.98 -7.14
CA ASP A 119 5.94 -5.59 -8.18
C ASP A 119 5.64 -7.06 -7.92
N ALA A 120 6.65 -7.83 -7.49
CA ALA A 120 6.45 -9.22 -7.10
C ALA A 120 5.46 -9.34 -5.93
N TYR A 121 5.56 -8.44 -4.94
CA TYR A 121 4.63 -8.38 -3.84
C TYR A 121 3.20 -8.02 -4.28
N LEU A 122 3.04 -7.00 -5.14
CA LEU A 122 1.75 -6.60 -5.68
C LEU A 122 1.10 -7.72 -6.50
N THR A 123 1.89 -8.45 -7.29
CA THR A 123 1.45 -9.62 -8.04
C THR A 123 0.97 -10.73 -7.10
N TYR A 124 1.76 -11.05 -6.08
CA TYR A 124 1.41 -12.05 -5.06
C TYR A 124 0.13 -11.68 -4.31
N ALA A 125 0.02 -10.45 -3.81
CA ALA A 125 -1.15 -9.98 -3.07
C ALA A 125 -2.41 -10.01 -3.95
N THR A 126 -2.30 -9.61 -5.22
CA THR A 126 -3.41 -9.65 -6.18
C THR A 126 -3.89 -11.08 -6.42
N ALA A 127 -2.97 -12.03 -6.67
CA ALA A 127 -3.33 -13.43 -6.87
C ALA A 127 -4.02 -14.02 -5.63
N LEU A 128 -3.52 -13.70 -4.43
CA LEU A 128 -4.10 -14.16 -3.19
C LEU A 128 -5.52 -13.59 -2.96
N ILE A 129 -5.73 -12.31 -3.25
CA ILE A 129 -7.05 -11.66 -3.17
C ILE A 129 -8.03 -12.29 -4.16
N GLN A 130 -7.58 -12.59 -5.38
CA GLN A 130 -8.41 -13.26 -6.39
C GLN A 130 -8.79 -14.69 -5.99
N GLN A 131 -7.89 -15.42 -5.35
CA GLN A 131 -8.15 -16.77 -4.83
C GLN A 131 -9.12 -16.77 -3.63
N GLY A 132 -9.05 -15.76 -2.76
CA GLY A 132 -9.99 -15.60 -1.63
C GLY A 132 -11.41 -15.15 -2.02
N ASN A 133 -11.64 -14.85 -3.29
CA ASN A 133 -12.96 -14.52 -3.86
C ASN A 133 -13.62 -15.71 -4.58
N ALA A 134 -12.95 -16.87 -4.65
CA ALA A 134 -13.46 -18.13 -5.22
C ALA A 134 -14.00 -19.04 -4.11
#